data_AF-A0A3M6X2H8-F1
#
_entry.id   AF-A0A3M6X2H8-F1
#
_cell.length_a   1.000
_cell.length_b   1.000
_cell.length_c   1.000
_cell.angle_alpha   90.00
_cell.angle_beta   90.00
_cell.angle_gamma   90.00
#
_symmetry.space_group_name_H-M   'P 1'
#
loop_
_entity.id
_entity.type
_entity.pdbx_description
1 polymer ?
#
loop_
_entity_poly.entity_id
_entity_poly.type
_entity_poly.pdbx_seq_one_letter_code
_entity_poly.pdbx_strand_id
1 'polypeptide(L)'
;SAYAPDDDEDDDEDDDDEEAEGLEGVDGAASSAPGNAQRKVLPKQVLADPMKAVSALVDRMQNTADGIQRIITFYAIPPLVTAGSDTTSRLLVEVARKRGRLGRGGVPNLHAAALIILNDLNEERLKLPAVANESKKASKAAGKGEVQVVGEAKPAFTIEGLFGNDANGGDAMAIEK
;
A
#
# COMPACT_ATOMS: atom_id res chain seq x y z
N SER A 1 59.81 28.89 26.99
CA SER A 1 59.77 28.01 28.16
C SER A 1 58.94 26.79 27.83
N ALA A 2 59.54 25.62 27.98
CA ALA A 2 58.92 24.31 27.81
C ALA A 2 58.13 23.93 29.07
N TYR A 3 57.02 23.23 28.91
CA TYR A 3 56.47 22.37 29.96
C TYR A 3 55.83 21.16 29.28
N ALA A 4 56.39 19.98 29.57
CA ALA A 4 55.89 18.68 29.18
C ALA A 4 54.78 18.24 30.16
N PRO A 5 53.86 17.35 29.75
CA PRO A 5 52.95 16.68 30.67
C PRO A 5 53.69 15.54 31.40
N ASP A 6 53.63 15.53 32.72
CA ASP A 6 54.02 14.38 33.55
C ASP A 6 52.80 13.45 33.72
N ASP A 7 53.05 12.18 33.43
CA ASP A 7 52.31 11.01 33.91
C ASP A 7 52.37 10.97 35.43
N ASP A 8 51.22 10.73 36.08
CA ASP A 8 51.17 9.98 37.33
C ASP A 8 49.88 9.14 37.28
N GLU A 9 50.07 7.84 37.01
CA GLU A 9 49.14 6.78 37.39
C GLU A 9 49.20 6.63 38.91
N ASP A 10 48.05 6.60 39.59
CA ASP A 10 47.93 5.86 40.83
C ASP A 10 46.48 5.40 41.05
N ASP A 11 46.44 4.18 41.54
CA ASP A 11 45.37 3.19 41.66
C ASP A 11 44.51 3.43 42.92
N ASP A 12 43.34 2.79 42.90
CA ASP A 12 42.54 2.33 44.04
C ASP A 12 42.07 3.33 45.14
N GLU A 13 40.75 3.42 45.33
CA GLU A 13 40.09 2.96 46.57
C GLU A 13 38.56 3.04 46.44
N ASP A 14 37.92 1.90 46.70
CA ASP A 14 36.48 1.67 46.86
C ASP A 14 35.91 2.37 48.11
N ASP A 15 34.57 2.34 48.20
CA ASP A 15 33.68 2.70 49.33
C ASP A 15 33.34 4.19 49.52
N ASP A 16 32.10 4.54 49.14
CA ASP A 16 31.15 5.10 50.12
C ASP A 16 29.71 4.96 49.58
N ASP A 17 28.98 4.03 50.21
CA ASP A 17 27.52 3.94 50.19
C ASP A 17 26.91 5.23 50.74
N GLU A 18 26.22 6.05 49.92
CA GLU A 18 25.23 7.01 50.44
C GLU A 18 23.92 7.02 49.63
N GLU A 19 22.89 6.56 50.37
CA GLU A 19 21.51 7.05 50.39
C GLU A 19 20.67 6.96 49.11
N ALA A 20 19.87 5.89 49.09
CA ALA A 20 18.56 5.87 48.46
C ALA A 20 17.63 6.92 49.10
N GLU A 21 17.30 7.98 48.37
CA GLU A 21 16.13 8.80 48.68
C GLU A 21 15.36 9.21 47.42
N GLY A 22 14.15 8.64 47.29
CA GLY A 22 12.94 9.36 46.89
C GLY A 22 12.82 9.91 45.46
N LEU A 23 12.35 9.06 44.52
CA LEU A 23 11.51 9.51 43.41
C LEU A 23 10.24 8.67 43.33
N GLU A 24 9.45 8.76 44.39
CA GLU A 24 8.05 8.32 44.43
C GLU A 24 7.18 9.42 43.80
N GLY A 25 6.41 9.09 42.76
CA GLY A 25 5.36 9.98 42.25
C GLY A 25 5.32 10.21 40.74
N VAL A 26 5.04 9.16 39.97
CA VAL A 26 4.28 9.32 38.72
C VAL A 26 3.28 8.16 38.59
N ASP A 27 2.19 8.27 39.35
CA ASP A 27 0.89 7.68 39.00
C ASP A 27 0.36 8.37 37.74
N GLY A 28 1.06 8.16 36.63
CA GLY A 28 0.77 8.74 35.34
C GLY A 28 0.27 7.66 34.41
N ALA A 29 -1.01 7.31 34.55
CA ALA A 29 -1.84 6.60 33.59
C ALA A 29 -1.16 5.45 32.85
N ALA A 30 -1.62 4.22 33.09
CA ALA A 30 -1.49 3.15 32.11
C ALA A 30 -1.99 3.69 30.76
N SER A 31 -1.06 4.18 29.93
CA SER A 31 -1.31 4.56 28.55
C SER A 31 -1.74 3.26 27.93
N SER A 32 -3.06 3.14 27.76
CA SER A 32 -3.68 2.06 27.03
C SER A 32 -3.04 2.11 25.65
N ALA A 33 -2.00 1.32 25.46
CA ALA A 33 -1.35 1.15 24.18
C ALA A 33 -2.48 0.85 23.20
N PRO A 34 -2.74 1.71 22.19
CA PRO A 34 -3.81 1.45 21.26
C PRO A 34 -3.50 0.11 20.62
N GLY A 35 -4.44 -0.82 20.78
CA GLY A 35 -4.29 -2.22 20.42
C GLY A 35 -3.62 -2.35 19.06
N ASN A 36 -2.57 -3.16 19.02
CA ASN A 36 -1.73 -3.47 17.88
C ASN A 36 -2.57 -3.48 16.58
N ALA A 37 -2.59 -2.35 15.86
CA ALA A 37 -3.28 -2.24 14.60
C ALA A 37 -2.74 -3.37 13.74
N GLN A 38 -3.58 -4.34 13.37
CA GLN A 38 -3.13 -5.48 12.57
C GLN A 38 -2.49 -4.91 11.31
N ARG A 39 -1.15 -4.90 11.29
CA ARG A 39 -0.37 -4.47 10.13
C ARG A 39 -0.82 -5.38 9.00
N LYS A 40 -1.60 -4.84 8.07
CA LYS A 40 -1.97 -5.55 6.85
C LYS A 40 -0.63 -5.89 6.20
N VAL A 41 -0.32 -7.17 6.04
CA VAL A 41 0.94 -7.56 5.40
C VAL A 41 0.72 -7.40 3.90
N LEU A 42 1.60 -6.67 3.23
CA LEU A 42 1.60 -6.58 1.77
C LEU A 42 1.61 -8.01 1.18
N PRO A 43 0.73 -8.33 0.21
CA PRO A 43 0.69 -9.66 -0.38
C PRO A 43 2.04 -9.99 -1.03
N LYS A 44 2.52 -11.23 -0.83
CA LYS A 44 3.85 -11.69 -1.28
C LYS A 44 4.10 -11.47 -2.78
N GLN A 45 3.05 -11.52 -3.59
CA GLN A 45 3.11 -11.26 -5.04
C GLN A 45 3.54 -9.83 -5.37
N VAL A 46 3.06 -8.85 -4.59
CA VAL A 46 3.41 -7.44 -4.76
C VAL A 46 4.83 -7.16 -4.27
N LEU A 47 5.31 -7.92 -3.28
CA LEU A 47 6.69 -7.85 -2.81
C LEU A 47 7.69 -8.43 -3.83
N ALA A 48 7.26 -9.37 -4.68
CA ALA A 48 8.11 -9.97 -5.71
C ALA A 48 8.36 -9.02 -6.90
N ASP A 49 7.35 -8.26 -7.32
CA ASP A 49 7.47 -7.25 -8.37
C ASP A 49 6.68 -5.98 -8.00
N PRO A 50 7.29 -5.07 -7.21
CA PRO A 50 6.63 -3.85 -6.80
C PRO A 50 6.48 -2.84 -7.93
N MET A 51 7.32 -2.91 -8.98
CA MET A 51 7.27 -1.97 -10.10
C MET A 51 5.99 -2.18 -10.91
N LYS A 52 5.65 -3.43 -11.24
CA LYS A 52 4.41 -3.76 -11.95
C LYS A 52 3.17 -3.41 -11.14
N ALA A 53 3.19 -3.62 -9.82
CA ALA A 53 2.09 -3.26 -8.95
C ALA A 53 1.84 -1.74 -8.92
N VAL A 54 2.91 -0.93 -8.91
CA VAL A 54 2.78 0.54 -8.99
C VAL A 54 2.36 0.99 -10.38
N SER A 55 2.82 0.36 -11.47
CA SER A 55 2.32 0.66 -12.82
C SER A 55 0.81 0.47 -12.90
N ALA A 56 0.30 -0.68 -12.45
CA ALA A 56 -1.14 -0.96 -12.42
C ALA A 56 -1.91 -0.02 -11.45
N LEU A 57 -1.24 0.54 -10.44
CA LEU A 57 -1.85 1.59 -9.62
C LEU A 57 -1.95 2.91 -10.38
N VAL A 58 -0.86 3.33 -11.02
CA VAL A 58 -0.81 4.58 -11.80
C VAL A 58 -1.84 4.54 -12.93
N ASP A 59 -1.92 3.43 -13.67
CA ASP A 59 -2.92 3.24 -14.73
C ASP A 59 -4.36 3.38 -14.20
N ARG A 60 -4.63 2.83 -13.00
CA ARG A 60 -5.93 3.01 -12.34
C ARG A 60 -6.17 4.45 -11.88
N MET A 61 -5.14 5.13 -11.40
CA MET A 61 -5.23 6.50 -10.92
C MET A 61 -5.34 7.53 -12.04
N GLN A 62 -4.83 7.24 -13.24
CA GLN A 62 -5.04 8.07 -14.43
C GLN A 62 -6.52 8.15 -14.82
N ASN A 63 -7.30 7.08 -14.56
CA ASN A 63 -8.74 7.06 -14.79
C ASN A 63 -9.55 7.80 -13.71
N THR A 64 -8.89 8.36 -12.69
CA THR A 64 -9.56 9.06 -11.59
C THR A 64 -9.17 10.53 -11.59
N ALA A 65 -10.13 11.43 -11.40
CA ALA A 65 -9.93 12.88 -11.51
C ALA A 65 -8.73 13.41 -10.68
N ASP A 66 -8.58 12.94 -9.43
CA ASP A 66 -7.57 13.48 -8.49
C ASP A 66 -6.54 12.44 -8.00
N GLY A 67 -6.50 11.25 -8.61
CA GLY A 67 -5.69 10.13 -8.11
C GLY A 67 -4.20 10.47 -8.08
N ILE A 68 -3.66 10.86 -9.24
CA ILE A 68 -2.25 11.21 -9.39
C ILE A 68 -1.89 12.48 -8.62
N GLN A 69 -2.77 13.48 -8.62
CA GLN A 69 -2.52 14.74 -7.92
C GLN A 69 -2.35 14.54 -6.40
N ARG A 70 -3.11 13.63 -5.79
CA ARG A 70 -2.94 13.29 -4.37
C ARG A 70 -1.59 12.65 -4.06
N ILE A 71 -1.11 11.78 -4.95
CA ILE A 71 0.23 11.20 -4.83
C ILE A 71 1.28 12.31 -4.90
N ILE A 72 1.12 13.22 -5.87
CA ILE A 72 2.03 14.36 -6.06
C ILE A 72 2.11 15.22 -4.79
N THR A 73 0.95 15.60 -4.25
CA THR A 73 0.84 16.41 -3.03
C THR A 73 1.41 15.69 -1.81
N PHE A 74 1.10 14.40 -1.63
CA PHE A 74 1.54 13.63 -0.45
C PHE A 74 3.06 13.48 -0.38
N TYR A 75 3.72 13.24 -1.52
CA TYR A 75 5.19 13.16 -1.58
C TYR A 75 5.87 14.49 -1.84
N ALA A 76 5.11 15.58 -1.97
CA ALA A 76 5.60 16.92 -2.34
C ALA A 76 6.56 16.87 -3.55
N ILE A 77 6.21 16.06 -4.55
CA ILE A 77 6.97 15.93 -5.80
C ILE A 77 6.55 17.02 -6.78
N PRO A 78 7.45 17.42 -7.70
CA PRO A 78 7.07 18.31 -8.79
C PRO A 78 5.96 17.70 -9.67
N PRO A 79 5.19 18.53 -10.40
CA PRO A 79 4.24 18.04 -11.40
C PRO A 79 4.94 17.11 -12.41
N LEU A 80 4.30 15.97 -12.70
CA LEU A 80 4.88 14.97 -13.60
C LEU A 80 4.74 15.43 -15.04
N VAL A 81 5.87 15.69 -15.70
CA VAL A 81 5.91 16.07 -17.12
C VAL A 81 6.24 14.83 -17.96
N THR A 82 5.29 14.39 -18.77
CA THR A 82 5.39 13.16 -19.56
C THR A 82 5.79 13.49 -21.00
N ALA A 83 6.98 14.04 -21.19
CA ALA A 83 7.53 14.35 -22.51
C ALA A 83 8.00 13.07 -23.24
N GLY A 84 7.10 12.10 -23.43
CA GLY A 84 7.37 10.82 -24.11
C GLY A 84 7.94 9.69 -23.24
N SER A 85 8.23 9.95 -21.96
CA SER A 85 8.62 8.91 -21.00
C SER A 85 7.43 8.39 -20.19
N ASP A 86 7.49 7.13 -19.78
CA ASP A 86 6.50 6.52 -18.89
C ASP A 86 6.28 7.31 -17.59
N THR A 87 5.01 7.56 -17.27
CA THR A 87 4.53 8.25 -16.06
C THR A 87 5.01 7.57 -14.78
N THR A 88 4.97 6.24 -14.72
CA THR A 88 5.31 5.46 -13.53
C THR A 88 6.79 5.60 -13.20
N SER A 89 7.64 5.48 -14.22
CA SER A 89 9.09 5.65 -14.08
C SER A 89 9.45 7.05 -13.57
N ARG A 90 8.82 8.10 -14.10
CA ARG A 90 9.01 9.50 -13.63
C ARG A 90 8.56 9.66 -12.18
N LEU A 91 7.38 9.15 -11.84
CA LEU A 91 6.86 9.18 -10.48
C LEU A 91 7.85 8.52 -9.50
N LEU A 92 8.33 7.32 -9.81
CA LEU A 92 9.27 6.58 -8.96
C LEU A 92 10.61 7.30 -8.80
N VAL A 93 11.13 7.93 -9.86
CA VAL A 93 12.34 8.76 -9.79
C VAL A 93 12.16 9.94 -8.83
N GLU A 94 11.07 10.68 -8.96
CA GLU A 94 10.82 11.85 -8.11
C GLU A 94 10.56 11.46 -6.66
N VAL A 95 9.82 10.36 -6.41
CA VAL A 95 9.62 9.83 -5.06
C VAL A 95 10.95 9.34 -4.47
N ALA A 96 11.79 8.64 -5.25
CA ALA A 96 13.10 8.20 -4.80
C ALA A 96 13.99 9.39 -4.40
N ARG A 97 13.99 10.47 -5.18
CA ARG A 97 14.72 11.72 -4.86
C ARG A 97 14.19 12.37 -3.59
N LYS A 98 12.87 12.53 -3.46
CA LYS A 98 12.25 13.14 -2.26
C LYS A 98 12.43 12.32 -0.99
N ARG A 99 12.42 11.00 -1.09
CA ARG A 99 12.60 10.08 0.05
C ARG A 99 14.05 9.70 0.32
N GLY A 100 15.01 10.25 -0.43
CA GLY A 100 16.43 9.93 -0.26
C GLY A 100 16.79 8.48 -0.60
N ARG A 101 15.99 7.80 -1.43
CA ARG A 101 16.24 6.42 -1.88
C ARG A 101 17.12 6.43 -3.11
N LEU A 102 18.34 6.90 -2.91
CA LEU A 102 19.38 6.96 -3.91
C LEU A 102 20.41 5.87 -3.60
N GLY A 103 20.84 5.15 -4.63
CA GLY A 103 21.98 4.25 -4.56
C GLY A 103 23.30 5.01 -4.64
N ARG A 104 24.38 4.27 -4.88
CA ARG A 104 25.72 4.84 -5.04
C ARG A 104 25.75 5.83 -6.22
N GLY A 105 26.37 6.99 -6.02
CA GLY A 105 26.46 8.03 -7.05
C GLY A 105 25.16 8.81 -7.29
N GLY A 106 24.19 8.74 -6.37
CA GLY A 106 22.95 9.52 -6.48
C GLY A 106 21.92 8.92 -7.45
N VAL A 107 22.12 7.66 -7.88
CA VAL A 107 21.21 6.98 -8.81
C VAL A 107 19.90 6.62 -8.11
N PRO A 108 18.72 7.08 -8.58
CA PRO A 108 17.44 6.74 -7.95
C PRO A 108 17.14 5.24 -7.94
N ASN A 109 16.78 4.70 -6.78
CA ASN A 109 16.36 3.30 -6.64
C ASN A 109 14.84 3.17 -6.78
N LEU A 110 14.39 2.77 -7.97
CA LEU A 110 12.96 2.66 -8.30
C LEU A 110 12.25 1.57 -7.51
N HIS A 111 12.92 0.44 -7.25
CA HIS A 111 12.35 -0.68 -6.50
C HIS A 111 12.05 -0.29 -5.05
N ALA A 112 13.00 0.40 -4.40
CA ALA A 112 12.80 0.91 -3.04
C ALA A 112 11.69 1.95 -2.96
N ALA A 113 11.62 2.86 -3.95
CA ALA A 113 10.54 3.85 -4.01
C ALA A 113 9.16 3.20 -4.21
N ALA A 114 9.07 2.16 -5.05
CA ALA A 114 7.81 1.44 -5.28
C ALA A 114 7.30 0.78 -3.99
N LEU A 115 8.19 0.13 -3.23
CA LEU A 115 7.83 -0.46 -1.93
C LEU A 115 7.33 0.58 -0.92
N ILE A 116 7.93 1.78 -0.88
CA ILE A 116 7.46 2.86 0.00
C ILE A 116 6.03 3.26 -0.37
N ILE A 117 5.76 3.47 -1.67
CA ILE A 117 4.42 3.85 -2.13
C ILE A 117 3.39 2.79 -1.76
N LEU A 118 3.72 1.52 -2.00
CA LEU A 118 2.83 0.40 -1.68
C LEU A 118 2.61 0.26 -0.18
N ASN A 119 3.64 0.48 0.64
CA ASN A 119 3.51 0.45 2.09
C ASN A 119 2.67 1.62 2.63
N ASP A 120 2.90 2.84 2.14
CA ASP A 120 2.12 4.02 2.51
C ASP A 120 0.62 3.85 2.16
N LEU A 121 0.30 3.13 1.08
CA LEU A 121 -1.07 2.78 0.73
C LEU A 121 -1.66 1.71 1.65
N ASN A 122 -0.87 0.70 1.97
CA ASN A 122 -1.29 -0.42 2.80
C ASN A 122 -1.47 -0.03 4.27
N GLU A 123 -0.66 0.90 4.77
CA GLU A 123 -0.79 1.54 6.08
C GLU A 123 -1.84 2.67 6.09
N GLU A 124 -2.53 2.91 4.96
CA GLU A 124 -3.55 3.95 4.80
C GLU A 124 -3.05 5.38 5.08
N ARG A 125 -1.73 5.59 5.05
CA ARG A 125 -1.08 6.91 5.13
C ARG A 125 -1.39 7.73 3.89
N LEU A 126 -1.36 7.08 2.72
CA LEU A 126 -1.77 7.64 1.44
C LEU A 126 -3.18 7.17 1.11
N LYS A 127 -4.16 8.10 1.16
CA LYS A 127 -5.56 7.81 0.84
C LYS A 127 -5.91 8.22 -0.57
N LEU A 128 -5.99 7.24 -1.45
CA LEU A 128 -6.38 7.43 -2.85
C LEU A 128 -7.91 7.27 -3.02
N PRO A 129 -8.52 8.00 -3.97
CA PRO A 129 -9.92 7.84 -4.31
C PRO A 129 -10.21 6.38 -4.71
N ALA A 130 -11.35 5.87 -4.28
CA ALA A 130 -11.77 4.51 -4.61
C ALA A 130 -12.08 4.44 -6.11
N VAL A 131 -11.17 3.82 -6.87
CA VAL A 131 -11.49 3.31 -8.20
C VAL A 131 -12.46 2.15 -8.05
N ALA A 132 -13.59 2.22 -8.74
CA ALA A 132 -14.56 1.13 -8.82
C ALA A 132 -13.91 -0.06 -9.56
N ASN A 133 -13.11 -0.85 -8.86
CA ASN A 133 -12.63 -2.14 -9.34
C ASN A 133 -13.60 -3.21 -8.86
N GLU A 134 -14.13 -3.99 -9.80
CA GLU A 134 -15.08 -5.09 -9.60
C GLU A 134 -14.54 -6.28 -8.78
N SER A 135 -13.37 -6.15 -8.14
CA SER A 135 -12.73 -7.20 -7.35
C SER A 135 -12.67 -6.87 -5.84
N LYS A 136 -13.69 -6.19 -5.31
CA LYS A 136 -13.98 -6.11 -3.87
C LYS A 136 -15.32 -6.77 -3.52
N LYS A 137 -15.46 -8.06 -3.82
CA LYS A 137 -16.26 -8.96 -2.97
C LYS A 137 -15.35 -9.57 -1.90
N ALA A 138 -14.99 -8.77 -0.91
CA ALA A 138 -14.69 -9.25 0.45
C ALA A 138 -14.39 -8.06 1.36
N SER A 139 -15.15 -7.99 2.45
CA SER A 139 -14.96 -7.19 3.66
C SER A 139 -15.37 -5.71 3.66
N LYS A 140 -16.56 -5.53 4.27
CA LYS A 140 -16.98 -4.47 5.18
C LYS A 140 -17.77 -3.30 4.58
N ALA A 141 -19.08 -3.54 4.48
CA ALA A 141 -20.12 -2.56 4.62
C ALA A 141 -20.04 -1.87 6.00
N ALA A 142 -20.05 -0.54 6.01
CA ALA A 142 -20.50 0.30 7.11
C ALA A 142 -20.71 1.73 6.59
N GLY A 143 -21.96 2.08 6.25
CA GLY A 143 -22.33 3.45 5.91
C GLY A 143 -23.59 3.59 5.03
N LYS A 144 -24.76 3.49 5.67
CA LYS A 144 -26.09 3.95 5.22
C LYS A 144 -26.48 3.71 3.74
N GLY A 145 -27.09 2.56 3.53
CA GLY A 145 -27.93 2.22 2.39
C GLY A 145 -28.36 0.78 2.57
N GLU A 146 -29.64 0.54 2.79
CA GLU A 146 -30.20 -0.81 2.94
C GLU A 146 -29.91 -1.61 1.67
N VAL A 147 -28.94 -2.52 1.73
CA VAL A 147 -28.67 -3.48 0.65
C VAL A 147 -29.38 -4.77 1.04
N GLN A 148 -30.63 -4.92 0.58
CA GLN A 148 -31.33 -6.20 0.59
C GLN A 148 -30.60 -7.17 -0.33
N VAL A 149 -29.92 -8.15 0.27
CA VAL A 149 -29.39 -9.30 -0.45
C VAL A 149 -30.59 -10.16 -0.83
N VAL A 150 -31.05 -10.06 -2.08
CA VAL A 150 -32.05 -10.99 -2.61
C VAL A 150 -31.37 -12.36 -2.72
N GLY A 151 -31.63 -13.21 -1.73
CA GLY A 151 -31.04 -14.53 -1.54
C GLY A 151 -31.62 -15.63 -2.41
N GLU A 152 -32.17 -15.30 -3.58
CA GLU A 152 -32.79 -16.30 -4.46
C GLU A 152 -32.17 -16.20 -5.85
N ALA A 153 -31.30 -17.16 -6.15
CA ALA A 153 -30.93 -17.48 -7.51
C ALA A 153 -32.19 -17.95 -8.25
N LYS A 154 -32.57 -17.25 -9.32
CA LYS A 154 -33.65 -17.70 -10.22
C LYS A 154 -33.33 -19.12 -10.71
N PRO A 155 -34.34 -20.02 -10.81
CA PRO A 155 -34.13 -21.38 -11.30
C PRO A 155 -33.48 -21.33 -12.70
N ALA A 156 -32.62 -22.31 -12.96
CA ALA A 156 -31.80 -22.40 -14.16
C ALA A 156 -32.63 -22.19 -15.44
N PHE A 157 -31.98 -21.58 -16.43
CA PHE A 157 -32.48 -21.46 -17.80
C PHE A 157 -33.04 -22.81 -18.26
N THR A 158 -34.31 -22.84 -18.65
CA THR A 158 -34.89 -24.01 -19.30
C THR A 158 -34.37 -24.05 -20.72
N ILE A 159 -33.75 -25.17 -21.09
CA ILE A 159 -33.25 -25.43 -22.45
C ILE A 159 -34.38 -25.33 -23.50
N GLU A 160 -35.64 -25.52 -23.06
CA GLU A 160 -36.85 -25.44 -23.87
C GLU A 160 -37.20 -24.00 -24.35
N GLY A 161 -36.60 -22.97 -23.75
CA GLY A 161 -36.66 -21.60 -24.29
C GLY A 161 -35.51 -21.24 -25.24
N LEU A 162 -34.48 -22.09 -25.33
CA LEU A 162 -33.27 -21.84 -26.13
C LEU A 162 -33.38 -22.45 -27.55
N PHE A 163 -34.08 -23.57 -27.68
CA PHE A 163 -34.45 -24.15 -28.97
C PHE A 163 -35.86 -23.70 -29.27
N GLY A 164 -35.97 -22.57 -29.98
CA GLY A 164 -37.24 -21.99 -30.39
C GLY A 164 -38.24 -23.06 -30.85
N ASN A 165 -39.49 -22.88 -30.46
CA ASN A 165 -40.61 -23.66 -30.96
C ASN A 165 -40.74 -23.47 -32.48
N ASP A 166 -39.99 -24.26 -33.25
CA ASP A 166 -40.17 -24.43 -34.69
C ASP A 166 -41.25 -25.51 -34.91
N ALA A 167 -42.45 -25.22 -34.41
CA ALA A 167 -43.66 -25.83 -34.95
C ALA A 167 -44.06 -25.10 -36.24
N ASN A 168 -43.11 -24.90 -37.17
CA ASN A 168 -43.40 -24.83 -38.61
C ASN A 168 -42.11 -24.77 -39.44
N GLY A 169 -41.88 -25.82 -40.24
CA GLY A 169 -41.22 -25.67 -41.53
C GLY A 169 -39.79 -26.21 -41.64
N GLY A 170 -39.70 -27.46 -42.10
CA GLY A 170 -38.90 -27.76 -43.29
C GLY A 170 -37.40 -28.01 -43.13
N ASP A 171 -37.06 -29.26 -43.41
CA ASP A 171 -35.88 -29.70 -44.17
C ASP A 171 -34.56 -30.09 -43.47
N ALA A 172 -34.04 -31.20 -44.01
CA ALA A 172 -32.66 -31.68 -44.04
C ALA A 172 -31.98 -32.24 -42.78
N MET A 173 -32.28 -33.50 -42.44
CA MET A 173 -31.28 -34.42 -41.88
C MET A 173 -30.72 -35.31 -42.99
N ALA A 174 -29.61 -34.90 -43.60
CA ALA A 174 -28.76 -35.77 -44.41
C ALA A 174 -27.68 -36.36 -43.50
N ILE A 175 -27.79 -37.66 -43.20
CA ILE A 175 -26.70 -38.45 -42.63
C ILE A 175 -26.41 -39.55 -43.63
N GLU A 176 -25.39 -39.32 -44.46
CA GLU A 176 -24.81 -40.31 -45.38
C GLU A 176 -23.97 -41.33 -44.60
N LYS A 177 -23.83 -42.53 -45.17
CA LYS A 177 -23.24 -43.76 -44.63
C LYS A 177 -21.76 -43.65 -44.25
#